data_AF-A0A2V8GQU2-F1
#
_entry.id   AF-A0A2V8GQU2-F1
#
_cell.length_a   1.000
_cell.length_b   1.000
_cell.length_c   1.000
_cell.angle_alpha   90.00
_cell.angle_beta   90.00
_cell.angle_gamma   90.00
#
_symmetry.space_group_name_H-M   'P 1'
#
loop_
_entity.id
_entity.type
_entity.pdbx_description
1 polymer ?
#
loop_
_entity_poly.entity_id
_entity_poly.type
_entity_poly.pdbx_seq_one_letter_code
_entity_poly.pdbx_strand_id
1 'polypeptide(L)'
;MSVKAAVISQIQQIADDNKKRLPALTDDLVLLDSGLDSLAIAILVARLEETLGFDPFTESNDVAYPVTLGDFIRFYEHAAASHGVDSR
;
A
#
# COMPACT_ATOMS: atom_id res chain seq x y z
N MET A 1 14.09 -3.91 -3.33
CA MET A 1 13.17 -2.82 -3.74
C MET A 1 12.63 -2.19 -2.48
N SER A 2 12.39 -0.88 -2.45
CA SER A 2 11.76 -0.25 -1.28
C SER A 2 10.26 -0.54 -1.26
N VAL A 3 9.68 -0.62 -0.06
CA VAL A 3 8.24 -0.80 0.16
C VAL A 3 7.44 0.27 -0.59
N LYS A 4 7.85 1.54 -0.49
CA LYS A 4 7.23 2.65 -1.23
C LYS A 4 7.15 2.40 -2.73
N ALA A 5 8.21 1.87 -3.34
CA ALA A 5 8.24 1.58 -4.77
C ALA A 5 7.26 0.44 -5.13
N ALA A 6 7.18 -0.60 -4.31
CA ALA A 6 6.22 -1.68 -4.50
C ALA A 6 4.77 -1.17 -4.42
N VAL A 7 4.45 -0.38 -3.39
CA VAL A 7 3.11 0.22 -3.21
C VAL A 7 2.72 1.08 -4.42
N ILE A 8 3.59 2.01 -4.84
CA ILE A 8 3.29 2.89 -5.99
C ILE A 8 3.13 2.07 -7.27
N SER A 9 3.99 1.09 -7.50
CA SER A 9 3.90 0.23 -8.69
C SER A 9 2.58 -0.53 -8.72
N GLN A 10 2.13 -1.09 -7.59
CA GLN A 10 0.87 -1.83 -7.53
C GLN A 10 -0.34 -0.90 -7.72
N ILE A 11 -0.32 0.30 -7.14
CA ILE A 11 -1.38 1.31 -7.34
C ILE A 11 -1.50 1.69 -8.82
N GLN A 12 -0.38 1.91 -9.50
CA GLN A 12 -0.35 2.21 -10.93
C GLN A 12 -0.94 1.05 -11.75
N GLN A 13 -0.52 -0.19 -11.49
CA GLN A 13 -1.06 -1.37 -12.17
C GLN A 13 -2.57 -1.50 -11.97
N ILE A 14 -3.07 -1.33 -10.75
CA ILE A 14 -4.51 -1.40 -10.46
C ILE A 14 -5.27 -0.28 -11.18
N ALA A 15 -4.72 0.93 -11.24
CA ALA A 15 -5.35 2.01 -11.97
C ALA A 15 -5.38 1.78 -13.48
N ASP A 16 -4.30 1.26 -14.06
CA ASP A 16 -4.22 0.89 -15.47
C ASP A 16 -5.23 -0.22 -15.80
N ASP A 17 -5.30 -1.27 -14.96
CA ASP A 17 -6.26 -2.38 -15.07
C ASP A 17 -7.72 -1.86 -15.08
N ASN A 18 -8.01 -0.88 -14.22
CA ASN A 18 -9.33 -0.26 -14.10
C ASN A 18 -9.55 0.92 -15.07
N LYS A 19 -8.56 1.25 -15.92
CA LYS A 19 -8.56 2.45 -16.78
C LYS A 19 -8.89 3.74 -16.03
N LYS A 20 -8.51 3.83 -14.76
CA LYS A 20 -8.72 5.00 -13.91
C LYS A 20 -7.53 5.95 -14.03
N ARG A 21 -7.82 7.26 -14.03
CA ARG A 21 -6.77 8.28 -13.92
C ARG A 21 -6.44 8.48 -12.45
N LEU A 22 -5.22 8.15 -12.06
CA LEU A 22 -4.74 8.46 -10.72
C LEU A 22 -4.43 9.97 -10.62
N PRO A 23 -4.82 10.61 -9.50
CA PRO A 23 -4.27 11.91 -9.14
C PRO A 23 -2.78 11.77 -8.80
N ALA A 24 -2.12 12.90 -8.51
CA ALA A 24 -0.73 12.87 -8.05
C ALA A 24 -0.63 12.01 -6.78
N LEU A 25 0.19 10.94 -6.83
CA LEU A 25 0.45 10.04 -5.71
C LEU A 25 1.36 10.73 -4.68
N THR A 26 0.77 11.66 -3.93
CA THR A 26 1.43 12.37 -2.82
C THR A 26 1.12 11.68 -1.50
N ASP A 27 1.98 11.86 -0.51
CA ASP A 27 1.82 11.23 0.80
C ASP A 27 0.53 11.70 1.51
N ASP A 28 0.03 12.91 1.22
CA ASP A 28 -1.22 13.46 1.76
C ASP A 28 -2.48 12.98 1.01
N LEU A 29 -2.33 12.22 -0.08
CA LEU A 29 -3.45 11.74 -0.88
C LEU A 29 -4.29 10.75 -0.06
N VAL A 30 -5.55 11.08 0.18
CA VAL A 30 -6.49 10.16 0.82
C VAL A 30 -6.77 8.98 -0.11
N LEU A 31 -6.64 7.75 0.40
CA LEU A 31 -6.82 6.54 -0.41
C LEU A 31 -8.23 6.48 -1.03
N LEU A 32 -9.26 6.86 -0.27
CA LEU A 32 -10.63 6.91 -0.75
C LEU A 32 -10.85 8.01 -1.82
N ASP A 33 -10.13 9.13 -1.75
CA ASP A 33 -10.20 10.21 -2.74
C ASP A 33 -9.33 9.94 -3.98
N SER A 34 -8.41 8.98 -3.90
CA SER A 34 -7.55 8.58 -5.03
C SER A 34 -8.31 7.90 -6.18
N GLY A 35 -9.58 7.54 -5.95
CA GLY A 35 -10.39 6.73 -6.85
C GLY A 35 -10.16 5.22 -6.69
N LEU A 36 -9.37 4.80 -5.70
CA LEU A 36 -9.27 3.41 -5.27
C LEU A 36 -10.48 3.08 -4.39
N ASP A 37 -11.43 2.32 -4.95
CA ASP A 37 -12.55 1.79 -4.19
C ASP A 37 -12.07 0.77 -3.16
N SER A 38 -12.92 0.40 -2.19
CA SER A 38 -12.61 -0.61 -1.17
C SER A 38 -12.08 -1.92 -1.76
N LEU A 39 -12.61 -2.37 -2.90
CA LEU A 39 -12.12 -3.55 -3.61
C LEU A 39 -10.72 -3.35 -4.19
N ALA A 40 -10.43 -2.17 -4.73
CA ALA A 40 -9.10 -1.86 -5.28
C ALA A 40 -8.04 -1.85 -4.17
N ILE A 41 -8.39 -1.34 -2.99
CA ILE A 41 -7.54 -1.40 -1.80
C ILE A 41 -7.35 -2.86 -1.35
N ALA A 42 -8.39 -3.69 -1.32
CA ALA A 42 -8.26 -5.10 -0.97
C ALA A 42 -7.34 -5.86 -1.94
N ILE A 43 -7.47 -5.59 -3.25
CA ILE A 43 -6.58 -6.15 -4.27
C ILE A 43 -5.14 -5.65 -4.08
N LEU A 44 -4.96 -4.36 -3.76
CA LEU A 44 -3.64 -3.78 -3.47
C LEU A 44 -2.97 -4.50 -2.31
N VAL A 45 -3.68 -4.69 -1.20
CA VAL A 45 -3.16 -5.39 -0.01
C VAL A 45 -2.77 -6.82 -0.36
N ALA A 46 -3.63 -7.58 -1.05
CA ALA A 46 -3.34 -8.95 -1.45
C ALA A 46 -2.11 -9.06 -2.39
N ARG A 47 -2.01 -8.17 -3.39
CA ARG A 47 -0.84 -8.14 -4.30
C ARG A 47 0.45 -7.77 -3.55
N LEU A 48 0.36 -6.88 -2.56
CA LEU A 48 1.50 -6.51 -1.72
C LEU A 48 1.92 -7.65 -0.80
N GLU A 49 0.98 -8.39 -0.22
CA GLU A 49 1.27 -9.60 0.55
C GLU A 49 2.00 -10.63 -0.31
N GLU A 50 1.55 -10.89 -1.54
CA GLU A 50 2.24 -11.79 -2.48
C GLU A 50 3.65 -11.28 -2.86
N THR A 51 3.85 -9.96 -2.95
CA THR A 51 5.12 -9.35 -3.38
C THR A 51 6.13 -9.23 -2.25
N LEU A 52 5.68 -8.81 -1.06
CA LEU A 52 6.51 -8.53 0.11
C LEU A 52 6.62 -9.73 1.05
N GLY A 53 5.65 -10.65 0.99
CA GLY A 53 5.59 -11.86 1.82
C GLY A 53 4.98 -11.67 3.20
N PHE A 54 4.40 -10.49 3.49
CA PHE A 54 3.73 -10.19 4.75
C PHE A 54 2.59 -9.20 4.53
N ASP A 55 1.59 -9.23 5.42
CA ASP A 55 0.48 -8.30 5.43
C ASP A 55 0.38 -7.60 6.79
N PRO A 56 0.68 -6.29 6.88
CA PRO A 56 0.58 -5.56 8.13
C PRO A 56 -0.86 -5.51 8.67
N PHE A 57 -1.90 -5.67 7.85
CA PHE A 57 -3.29 -5.64 8.31
C PHE A 57 -3.70 -6.90 9.09
N THR A 58 -3.05 -8.04 8.85
CA THR A 58 -3.30 -9.28 9.58
C THR A 58 -2.39 -9.44 10.80
N GLU A 59 -1.20 -8.84 10.77
CA GLU A 59 -0.21 -8.95 11.84
C GLU A 59 -0.29 -7.82 12.87
N SER A 60 -0.73 -6.62 12.45
CA SER A 60 -0.93 -5.49 13.36
C SER A 60 -2.19 -5.69 14.19
N ASN A 61 -2.01 -5.74 15.51
CA ASN A 61 -3.11 -5.61 16.47
C ASN A 61 -3.50 -4.13 16.70
N ASP A 62 -2.83 -3.21 16.00
CA ASP A 62 -3.05 -1.77 16.09
C ASP A 62 -4.18 -1.35 15.14
N VAL A 63 -5.15 -0.60 15.68
CA VAL A 63 -6.45 -0.30 15.03
C VAL A 63 -6.34 0.88 14.04
N ALA A 64 -5.14 1.40 13.82
CA ALA A 64 -4.92 2.57 12.98
C ALA A 64 -4.89 2.19 11.50
N TYR A 65 -6.07 2.16 10.88
CA TYR A 65 -6.18 2.03 9.44
C TYR A 65 -5.61 3.28 8.74
N PRO A 66 -4.69 3.10 7.78
CA PRO A 66 -4.12 4.22 7.05
C PRO A 66 -5.21 4.94 6.24
N VAL A 67 -5.27 6.26 6.38
CA VAL A 67 -6.23 7.11 5.66
C VAL A 67 -5.61 7.67 4.38
N THR A 68 -4.33 8.03 4.45
CA THR A 68 -3.57 8.58 3.34
C THR A 68 -2.59 7.58 2.74
N LEU A 69 -2.14 7.84 1.52
CA LEU A 69 -1.10 7.06 0.85
C LEU A 69 0.20 7.04 1.67
N GLY A 70 0.56 8.18 2.28
CA GLY A 70 1.73 8.28 3.14
C GLY A 70 1.60 7.40 4.39
N ASP A 71 0.42 7.36 5.01
CA ASP A 71 0.17 6.46 6.14
C ASP A 71 0.25 5.01 5.72
N PHE A 72 -0.31 4.68 4.55
CA PHE A 72 -0.28 3.31 4.02
C PHE A 72 1.15 2.84 3.75
N ILE A 73 1.97 3.68 3.13
CA ILE A 73 3.39 3.37 2.89
C ILE A 73 4.12 3.18 4.23
N ARG A 74 3.96 4.12 5.18
CA ARG A 74 4.59 4.04 6.50
C ARG A 74 4.16 2.78 7.26
N PHE A 75 2.89 2.37 7.13
CA PHE A 75 2.36 1.16 7.75
C PHE A 75 3.08 -0.09 7.24
N TYR A 76 3.25 -0.22 5.92
CA TYR A 76 4.03 -1.32 5.35
C TYR A 76 5.53 -1.22 5.65
N GLU A 77 6.11 -0.01 5.68
CA GLU A 77 7.53 0.18 6.02
C GLU A 77 7.82 -0.25 7.46
N HIS A 78 6.93 0.08 8.40
CA HIS A 78 7.05 -0.33 9.80
C HIS A 78 6.97 -1.85 9.96
N ALA A 79 6.06 -2.50 9.23
CA ALA A 79 6.00 -3.96 9.22
C ALA A 79 7.24 -4.59 8.55
N ALA A 80 7.70 -4.04 7.42
CA ALA A 80 8.93 -4.50 6.76
C ALA A 80 10.16 -4.42 7.67
N ALA A 81 10.26 -3.34 8.46
CA ALA A 81 11.32 -3.17 9.45
C ALA A 81 11.24 -4.21 10.58
N SER A 82 10.02 -4.59 10.97
CA SER A 82 9.78 -5.65 11.97
C SER A 82 10.13 -7.05 11.41
N HIS A 83 9.96 -7.26 10.10
CA HIS A 83 10.29 -8.50 9.39
C HIS A 83 11.73 -8.61 8.90
N GLY A 84 12.58 -7.61 9.15
CA GLY A 84 13.99 -7.66 8.78
C GLY A 84 14.25 -7.58 7.27
N VAL A 85 13.35 -6.96 6.49
CA VAL A 85 13.56 -6.67 5.05
C VAL A 85 14.47 -5.43 4.88
N ASP A 86 15.42 -5.25 5.80
CA ASP A 86 16.48 -4.24 5.75
C ASP A 86 17.84 -4.92 6.00
N SER A 87 18.12 -5.94 5.18
CA SER A 87 19.43 -6.58 5.11
C SER A 87 19.84 -6.77 3.65
N ARG A 88 20.16 -5.65 2.99
CA ARG A 88 21.36 -5.47 2.14
C ARG A 88 21.36 -4.15 1.37
#